data_AF-A0A1M6Y6F0-F1
#
_entry.id   AF-A0A1M6Y6F0-F1
#
_cell.length_a   1.000
_cell.length_b   1.000
_cell.length_c   1.000
_cell.angle_alpha   90.00
_cell.angle_beta   90.00
_cell.angle_gamma   90.00
#
_symmetry.space_group_name_H-M   'P 1'
#
loop_
_entity.id
_entity.type
_entity.pdbx_description
1 polymer ?
#
loop_
_entity_poly.entity_id
_entity_poly.type
_entity_poly.pdbx_seq_one_letter_code
_entity_poly.pdbx_strand_id
1 'polypeptide(L)'
;MGSYTPQTPCAPRAAKHPLRVCSAPRSLKYPRRKEVPPIDFCHFPVSIIKRSEGRSAVAAAAYRSGTKLTNEWDGLTHDYTRKGGVVHVEIMLPAHAPPEFADRSTLWNSVEQIEKARDSQLAREIEAALPRELSREQQLALVRAYVKDNFVDKGMCADFAIHDKGTGNPHVHIMLTVRPLKENGAWGAKCRKAYDLDENGQRIPDGKGGWKNHREDTTDWNDKGNVEIWRAAWAA
;
A
#
# COMPACT_ATOMS: atom_id res chain seq x y z
N MET A 1 -26.78 -55.81 48.25
CA MET A 1 -26.77 -54.54 47.49
C MET A 1 -25.94 -53.55 48.30
N GLY A 2 -24.68 -53.38 47.89
CA GLY A 2 -23.62 -52.77 48.70
C GLY A 2 -23.58 -51.25 48.65
N SER A 3 -23.12 -50.71 49.76
CA SER A 3 -22.96 -49.32 50.18
C SER A 3 -22.02 -48.48 49.31
N TYR A 4 -22.39 -47.22 49.06
CA TYR A 4 -21.51 -46.19 48.50
C TYR A 4 -20.68 -45.51 49.60
N THR A 5 -19.36 -45.50 49.41
CA THR A 5 -18.40 -44.62 50.10
C THR A 5 -17.66 -43.77 49.05
N PRO A 6 -17.24 -42.53 49.40
CA PRO A 6 -16.75 -41.56 48.44
C PRO A 6 -15.23 -41.65 48.24
N GLN A 7 -14.77 -41.37 47.02
CA GLN A 7 -13.36 -41.07 46.74
C GLN A 7 -13.27 -39.85 45.80
N THR A 8 -12.68 -38.77 46.30
CA THR A 8 -11.88 -37.81 45.53
C THR A 8 -10.41 -38.23 45.70
N PRO A 9 -9.42 -37.75 44.90
CA PRO A 9 -9.47 -36.90 43.72
C PRO A 9 -8.61 -37.44 42.55
N CYS A 10 -8.77 -36.92 41.33
CA CYS A 10 -7.66 -36.96 40.36
C CYS A 10 -7.73 -35.76 39.42
N ALA A 11 -6.78 -34.85 39.60
CA ALA A 11 -6.56 -33.73 38.69
C ALA A 11 -6.20 -34.25 37.29
N PRO A 12 -6.79 -33.72 36.20
CA PRO A 12 -6.25 -33.98 34.88
C PRO A 12 -4.89 -33.28 34.75
N ARG A 13 -3.86 -34.10 34.52
CA ARG A 13 -2.51 -33.68 34.14
C ARG A 13 -2.57 -32.62 33.05
N ALA A 14 -1.90 -31.50 33.28
CA ALA A 14 -1.50 -30.58 32.22
C ALA A 14 -0.71 -31.38 31.17
N ALA A 15 -1.30 -31.55 29.99
CA ALA A 15 -0.57 -32.01 28.81
C ALA A 15 0.42 -30.91 28.44
N LYS A 16 1.69 -31.11 28.84
CA LYS A 16 2.82 -30.38 28.27
C LYS A 16 2.96 -30.81 26.82
N HIS A 17 2.20 -30.20 25.92
CA HIS A 17 2.59 -30.16 24.53
C HIS A 17 3.83 -29.27 24.45
N PRO A 18 4.98 -29.77 23.98
CA PRO A 18 6.07 -28.88 23.65
C PRO A 18 5.56 -27.97 22.54
N LEU A 19 5.49 -26.67 22.82
CA LEU A 19 5.43 -25.65 21.79
C LEU A 19 6.66 -25.88 20.92
N ARG A 20 6.47 -26.56 19.79
CA ARG A 20 7.46 -26.60 18.73
C ARG A 20 7.51 -25.17 18.21
N VAL A 21 8.46 -24.41 18.75
CA VAL A 21 8.88 -23.14 18.17
C VAL A 21 9.33 -23.48 16.75
N CYS A 22 8.43 -23.27 15.79
CA CYS A 22 8.83 -23.24 14.40
C CYS A 22 9.77 -22.05 14.27
N SER A 23 11.08 -22.35 14.25
CA SER A 23 12.12 -21.39 13.92
C SER A 23 11.69 -20.62 12.67
N ALA A 24 11.76 -19.29 12.75
CA ALA A 24 11.42 -18.39 11.66
C ALA A 24 12.03 -18.89 10.33
N PRO A 25 11.27 -18.87 9.21
CA PRO A 25 11.87 -19.18 7.93
C PRO A 25 13.03 -18.23 7.69
N ARG A 26 14.19 -18.83 7.42
CA ARG A 26 15.43 -18.21 6.96
C ARG A 26 15.10 -17.07 6.00
N SER A 27 15.65 -15.88 6.29
CA SER A 27 15.61 -14.69 5.44
C SER A 27 15.56 -15.04 3.95
N LEU A 28 14.43 -14.73 3.28
CA LEU A 28 14.41 -14.61 1.83
C LEU A 28 15.41 -13.52 1.49
N LYS A 29 16.59 -13.92 1.01
CA LYS A 29 17.65 -13.01 0.60
C LYS A 29 17.17 -12.35 -0.69
N TYR A 30 16.54 -11.19 -0.57
CA TYR A 30 16.35 -10.30 -1.71
C TYR A 30 17.75 -9.91 -2.24
N PRO A 31 18.02 -10.04 -3.55
CA PRO A 31 19.31 -9.66 -4.10
C PRO A 31 19.58 -8.18 -3.80
N ARG A 32 20.80 -7.85 -3.37
CA ARG A 32 21.21 -6.45 -3.21
C ARG A 32 21.28 -5.83 -4.61
N ARG A 33 20.66 -4.66 -4.74
CA ARG A 33 20.51 -3.80 -5.93
C ARG A 33 21.67 -3.69 -6.94
N LYS A 34 22.90 -4.08 -6.60
CA LYS A 34 24.10 -3.87 -7.43
C LYS A 34 24.23 -4.75 -8.69
N GLU A 35 23.30 -5.65 -8.97
CA GLU A 35 23.41 -6.62 -10.07
C GLU A 35 22.47 -6.36 -11.26
N VAL A 36 21.69 -5.27 -11.26
CA VAL A 36 20.78 -4.93 -12.37
C VAL A 36 21.40 -3.82 -13.21
N PRO A 37 21.53 -3.98 -14.54
CA PRO A 37 22.01 -2.91 -15.42
C PRO A 37 21.06 -1.70 -15.39
N PRO A 38 21.56 -0.45 -15.54
CA PRO A 38 20.74 0.75 -15.57
C PRO A 38 19.65 0.70 -16.64
N ILE A 39 18.46 1.24 -16.33
CA ILE A 39 17.31 1.22 -17.25
C ILE A 39 17.40 2.40 -18.22
N ASP A 40 17.78 2.13 -19.48
CA ASP A 40 18.03 3.15 -20.52
C ASP A 40 16.76 3.75 -21.19
N PHE A 41 15.56 3.40 -20.72
CA PHE A 41 14.29 3.96 -21.21
C PHE A 41 13.37 4.33 -20.03
N CYS A 42 13.32 5.62 -19.67
CA CYS A 42 12.53 6.08 -18.52
C CYS A 42 11.10 6.50 -18.93
N HIS A 43 10.21 5.53 -19.10
CA HIS A 43 8.77 5.79 -19.00
C HIS A 43 8.35 5.60 -17.54
N PHE A 44 8.12 6.71 -16.82
CA PHE A 44 7.75 6.71 -15.39
C PHE A 44 6.67 7.78 -15.08
N PRO A 45 5.46 7.69 -15.68
CA PRO A 45 4.39 8.62 -15.35
C PRO A 45 3.90 8.40 -13.92
N VAL A 46 3.63 9.51 -13.22
CA VAL A 46 3.01 9.52 -11.89
C VAL A 46 1.73 10.32 -12.00
N SER A 47 0.61 9.75 -11.54
CA SER A 47 -0.69 10.42 -11.54
C SER A 47 -1.45 10.20 -10.23
N ILE A 48 -2.49 10.99 -10.00
CA ILE A 48 -3.41 10.81 -8.88
C ILE A 48 -4.75 10.33 -9.42
N ILE A 49 -5.31 9.30 -8.80
CA ILE A 49 -6.66 8.81 -9.05
C ILE A 49 -7.60 9.69 -8.21
N LYS A 50 -8.41 10.52 -8.88
CA LYS A 50 -9.31 11.46 -8.23
C LYS A 50 -10.77 11.16 -8.53
N ARG A 51 -11.61 11.25 -7.50
CA ARG A 51 -13.05 11.09 -7.64
C ARG A 51 -13.69 12.17 -8.51
N SER A 52 -13.20 13.41 -8.45
CA SER A 52 -13.69 14.53 -9.27
C SER A 52 -13.54 14.32 -10.77
N GLU A 53 -12.64 13.42 -11.18
CA GLU A 53 -12.39 13.06 -12.58
C GLU A 53 -13.19 11.80 -12.99
N GLY A 54 -14.15 11.38 -12.17
CA GLY A 54 -14.94 10.15 -12.38
C GLY A 54 -14.14 8.86 -12.20
N ARG A 55 -12.94 8.93 -11.60
CA ARG A 55 -12.10 7.75 -11.36
C ARG A 55 -12.41 7.14 -9.99
N SER A 56 -12.25 5.82 -9.90
CA SER A 56 -12.37 5.04 -8.66
C SER A 56 -11.07 4.26 -8.41
N ALA A 57 -10.69 4.13 -7.14
CA ALA A 57 -9.58 3.28 -6.73
C ALA A 57 -9.90 1.80 -6.94
N VAL A 58 -11.12 1.36 -6.64
CA VAL A 58 -11.57 -0.03 -6.86
C VAL A 58 -11.59 -0.35 -8.36
N ALA A 59 -12.16 0.53 -9.19
CA ALA A 59 -12.13 0.36 -10.64
C ALA A 59 -10.70 0.28 -11.18
N ALA A 60 -9.82 1.14 -10.66
CA ALA A 60 -8.43 1.17 -11.07
C ALA A 60 -7.70 -0.12 -10.69
N ALA A 61 -7.85 -0.56 -9.44
CA ALA A 61 -7.26 -1.79 -8.95
C ALA A 61 -7.73 -2.99 -9.78
N ALA A 62 -9.04 -3.15 -9.98
CA ALA A 62 -9.62 -4.22 -10.78
C ALA A 62 -9.05 -4.26 -12.21
N TYR A 63 -8.93 -3.10 -12.86
CA TYR A 63 -8.37 -3.00 -14.21
C TYR A 63 -6.92 -3.44 -14.28
N ARG A 64 -6.11 -3.08 -13.29
CA ARG A 64 -4.67 -3.39 -13.27
C ARG A 64 -4.43 -4.84 -12.88
N SER A 65 -5.19 -5.39 -11.95
CA SER A 65 -5.05 -6.80 -11.58
C SER A 65 -5.77 -7.78 -12.51
N GLY A 66 -6.61 -7.29 -13.43
CA GLY A 66 -7.43 -8.16 -14.28
C GLY A 66 -8.46 -8.95 -13.48
N THR A 67 -9.02 -8.35 -12.44
CA THR A 67 -9.98 -8.99 -11.52
C THR A 67 -11.36 -8.37 -11.64
N LYS A 68 -12.32 -9.01 -10.97
CA LYS A 68 -13.66 -8.47 -10.74
C LYS A 68 -13.74 -7.94 -9.32
N LEU A 69 -14.02 -6.65 -9.14
CA LEU A 69 -14.22 -6.02 -7.83
C LEU A 69 -15.50 -5.18 -7.84
N THR A 70 -16.20 -5.16 -6.70
CA THR A 70 -17.35 -4.27 -6.49
C THR A 70 -16.91 -3.10 -5.63
N ASN A 71 -17.18 -1.89 -6.09
CA ASN A 71 -17.03 -0.67 -5.30
C ASN A 71 -18.25 -0.52 -4.39
N GLU A 72 -18.04 -0.64 -3.10
CA GLU A 72 -19.09 -0.56 -2.07
C GLU A 72 -19.60 0.86 -1.87
N TRP A 73 -18.84 1.88 -2.30
CA TRP A 73 -19.25 3.28 -2.18
C TRP A 73 -20.37 3.67 -3.15
N ASP A 74 -20.30 3.21 -4.40
CA ASP A 74 -21.28 3.53 -5.45
C ASP A 74 -22.10 2.31 -5.93
N GLY A 75 -21.74 1.09 -5.47
CA GLY A 75 -22.39 -0.17 -5.84
C GLY A 75 -21.96 -0.73 -7.21
N LEU A 76 -21.05 -0.07 -7.93
CA LEU A 76 -20.64 -0.48 -9.27
C LEU A 76 -19.67 -1.66 -9.22
N THR A 77 -19.91 -2.65 -10.08
CA THR A 77 -19.01 -3.79 -10.25
C THR A 77 -18.16 -3.61 -11.49
N HIS A 78 -16.84 -3.68 -11.30
CA HIS A 78 -15.84 -3.56 -12.35
C HIS A 78 -15.26 -4.94 -12.66
N ASP A 79 -15.62 -5.51 -13.80
CA ASP A 79 -15.21 -6.86 -14.21
C ASP A 79 -14.18 -6.79 -15.34
N TYR A 80 -12.90 -7.01 -14.99
CA TYR A 80 -11.79 -7.06 -15.94
C TYR A 80 -11.15 -8.45 -16.03
N THR A 81 -11.90 -9.51 -15.67
CA THR A 81 -11.43 -10.91 -15.71
C THR A 81 -11.04 -11.39 -17.11
N ARG A 82 -11.53 -10.71 -18.15
CA ARG A 82 -11.17 -10.97 -19.56
C ARG A 82 -9.88 -10.28 -20.01
N LYS A 83 -9.24 -9.49 -19.14
CA LYS A 83 -8.01 -8.76 -19.48
C LYS A 83 -6.84 -9.73 -19.56
N GLY A 84 -6.23 -9.82 -20.74
CA GLY A 84 -4.99 -10.55 -20.95
C GLY A 84 -3.74 -9.74 -20.61
N GLY A 85 -2.62 -10.44 -20.47
CA GLY A 85 -1.29 -9.83 -20.29
C GLY A 85 -1.01 -9.36 -18.87
N VAL A 86 -1.83 -9.70 -17.87
CA VAL A 86 -1.46 -9.54 -16.46
C VAL A 86 -0.67 -10.79 -16.06
N VAL A 87 0.59 -10.61 -15.69
CA VAL A 87 1.51 -11.73 -15.42
C VAL A 87 1.86 -11.89 -13.94
N HIS A 88 1.69 -10.84 -13.15
CA HIS A 88 1.84 -10.88 -11.69
C HIS A 88 1.01 -9.79 -11.04
N VAL A 89 0.45 -10.07 -9.86
CA VAL A 89 -0.26 -9.10 -9.02
C VAL A 89 0.10 -9.33 -7.57
N GLU A 90 0.30 -8.27 -6.81
CA GLU A 90 0.71 -8.38 -5.41
C GLU A 90 0.43 -7.08 -4.65
N ILE A 91 0.05 -7.24 -3.38
CA ILE A 91 -0.06 -6.13 -2.43
C ILE A 91 1.03 -6.29 -1.40
N MET A 92 1.83 -5.25 -1.23
CA MET A 92 2.84 -5.13 -0.18
C MET A 92 2.35 -4.14 0.88
N LEU A 93 2.42 -4.56 2.13
CA LEU A 93 1.89 -3.83 3.27
C LEU A 93 3.00 -3.35 4.20
N PRO A 94 2.90 -2.13 4.76
CA PRO A 94 3.78 -1.68 5.82
C PRO A 94 3.50 -2.47 7.11
N ALA A 95 4.45 -2.47 8.04
CA ALA A 95 4.40 -3.33 9.24
C ALA A 95 3.15 -3.17 10.12
N HIS A 96 2.55 -1.98 10.16
CA HIS A 96 1.36 -1.67 10.97
C HIS A 96 0.06 -1.65 10.15
N ALA A 97 0.08 -2.07 8.88
CA ALA A 97 -1.15 -2.20 8.12
C ALA A 97 -1.97 -3.41 8.58
N PRO A 98 -3.30 -3.30 8.59
CA PRO A 98 -4.18 -4.44 8.84
C PRO A 98 -3.87 -5.58 7.84
N PRO A 99 -3.66 -6.83 8.29
CA PRO A 99 -3.35 -7.96 7.40
C PRO A 99 -4.40 -8.20 6.32
N GLU A 100 -5.67 -7.87 6.59
CA GLU A 100 -6.78 -7.95 5.64
C GLU A 100 -6.60 -7.03 4.43
N PHE A 101 -5.74 -6.00 4.51
CA PHE A 101 -5.41 -5.17 3.35
C PHE A 101 -4.57 -5.90 2.29
N ALA A 102 -4.13 -7.13 2.56
CA ALA A 102 -3.57 -8.01 1.54
C ALA A 102 -4.62 -8.48 0.54
N ASP A 103 -5.92 -8.36 0.88
CA ASP A 103 -7.01 -8.46 -0.07
C ASP A 103 -7.27 -7.12 -0.77
N ARG A 104 -7.34 -7.16 -2.10
CA ARG A 104 -7.48 -5.99 -2.96
C ARG A 104 -8.84 -5.33 -2.83
N SER A 105 -9.90 -6.13 -2.66
CA SER A 105 -11.25 -5.61 -2.47
C SER A 105 -11.31 -4.86 -1.14
N THR A 106 -10.78 -5.46 -0.07
CA THR A 106 -10.74 -4.87 1.26
C THR A 106 -9.94 -3.57 1.30
N LEU A 107 -8.71 -3.56 0.78
CA LEU A 107 -7.86 -2.37 0.77
C LEU A 107 -8.54 -1.21 0.06
N TRP A 108 -8.95 -1.38 -1.20
CA TRP A 108 -9.41 -0.26 -2.01
C TRP A 108 -10.84 0.18 -1.67
N ASN A 109 -11.71 -0.71 -1.18
CA ASN A 109 -12.99 -0.28 -0.62
C ASN A 109 -12.80 0.51 0.68
N SER A 110 -11.84 0.14 1.54
CA SER A 110 -11.56 0.93 2.75
C SER A 110 -11.10 2.37 2.40
N VAL A 111 -10.35 2.53 1.31
CA VAL A 111 -9.93 3.83 0.78
C VAL A 111 -11.13 4.63 0.24
N GLU A 112 -12.01 4.00 -0.56
CA GLU A 112 -13.21 4.67 -1.07
C GLU A 112 -14.13 5.14 0.06
N GLN A 113 -14.29 4.34 1.12
CA GLN A 113 -15.14 4.66 2.27
C GLN A 113 -14.59 5.77 3.16
N ILE A 114 -13.27 5.81 3.41
CA ILE A 114 -12.67 6.82 4.29
C ILE A 114 -12.59 8.20 3.62
N GLU A 115 -12.45 8.22 2.29
CA GLU A 115 -12.41 9.44 1.50
C GLU A 115 -13.84 9.87 1.13
N LYS A 116 -14.41 10.82 1.87
CA LYS A 116 -15.84 11.19 1.76
C LYS A 116 -16.14 12.35 0.81
N ALA A 117 -15.14 13.14 0.44
CA ALA A 117 -15.35 14.34 -0.38
C ALA A 117 -15.47 13.99 -1.87
N ARG A 118 -16.21 14.82 -2.63
CA ARG A 118 -16.40 14.64 -4.08
C ARG A 118 -15.10 14.76 -4.89
N ASP A 119 -14.14 15.50 -4.36
CA ASP A 119 -12.83 15.80 -4.93
C ASP A 119 -11.69 15.04 -4.24
N SER A 120 -12.03 13.97 -3.53
CA SER A 120 -11.04 13.14 -2.85
C SER A 120 -10.00 12.57 -3.83
N GLN A 121 -8.74 12.64 -3.41
CA GLN A 121 -7.64 11.91 -4.02
C GLN A 121 -7.60 10.51 -3.41
N LEU A 122 -7.84 9.48 -4.21
CA LEU A 122 -8.07 8.12 -3.71
C LEU A 122 -6.77 7.32 -3.64
N ALA A 123 -5.94 7.43 -4.68
CA ALA A 123 -4.67 6.71 -4.78
C ALA A 123 -3.69 7.50 -5.63
N ARG A 124 -2.39 7.20 -5.48
CA ARG A 124 -1.37 7.58 -6.43
C ARG A 124 -1.08 6.39 -7.33
N GLU A 125 -0.86 6.66 -8.60
CA GLU A 125 -0.51 5.67 -9.60
C GLU A 125 0.86 5.99 -10.19
N ILE A 126 1.65 4.96 -10.37
CA ILE A 126 2.94 4.98 -11.04
C ILE A 126 2.92 3.87 -12.09
N GLU A 127 3.31 4.18 -13.32
CA GLU A 127 3.64 3.17 -14.33
C GLU A 127 5.13 3.20 -14.59
N ALA A 128 5.77 2.04 -14.75
CA ALA A 128 7.20 2.00 -15.04
C ALA A 128 7.55 0.86 -16.01
N ALA A 129 8.34 1.16 -17.04
CA ALA A 129 8.85 0.15 -17.97
C ALA A 129 9.84 -0.80 -17.26
N LEU A 130 9.76 -2.09 -17.56
CA LEU A 130 10.67 -3.11 -17.06
C LEU A 130 11.69 -3.52 -18.13
N PRO A 131 12.95 -3.81 -17.76
CA PRO A 131 13.92 -4.34 -18.71
C PRO A 131 13.47 -5.71 -19.24
N ARG A 132 13.40 -5.84 -20.56
CA ARG A 132 12.98 -7.09 -21.23
C ARG A 132 14.06 -8.17 -21.16
N GLU A 133 15.30 -7.77 -20.89
CA GLU A 133 16.48 -8.62 -20.75
C GLU A 133 16.43 -9.42 -19.44
N LEU A 134 15.68 -8.96 -18.45
CA LEU A 134 15.49 -9.65 -17.18
C LEU A 134 14.46 -10.77 -17.32
N SER A 135 14.72 -11.90 -16.65
CA SER A 135 13.72 -12.95 -16.48
C SER A 135 12.51 -12.43 -15.69
N ARG A 136 11.37 -13.13 -15.77
CA ARG A 136 10.17 -12.74 -15.02
C ARG A 136 10.43 -12.68 -13.51
N GLU A 137 11.20 -13.64 -12.99
CA GLU A 137 11.57 -13.70 -11.57
C GLU A 137 12.44 -12.50 -11.18
N GLN A 138 13.40 -12.11 -12.03
CA GLN A 138 14.24 -10.94 -11.82
C GLN A 138 13.44 -9.63 -11.89
N GLN A 139 12.51 -9.50 -12.85
CA GLN A 139 11.60 -8.35 -12.93
C GLN A 139 10.75 -8.22 -11.67
N LEU A 140 10.19 -9.33 -11.17
CA LEU A 140 9.42 -9.34 -9.94
C LEU A 140 10.28 -8.96 -8.72
N ALA A 141 11.50 -9.50 -8.63
CA ALA A 141 12.44 -9.16 -7.56
C ALA A 141 12.80 -7.66 -7.57
N LEU A 142 13.05 -7.09 -8.76
CA LEU A 142 13.30 -5.66 -8.96
C LEU A 142 12.12 -4.82 -8.47
N VAL A 143 10.89 -5.15 -8.91
CA VAL A 143 9.68 -4.42 -8.50
C VAL A 143 9.47 -4.49 -7.00
N ARG A 144 9.58 -5.69 -6.39
CA ARG A 144 9.42 -5.85 -4.94
C ARG A 144 10.43 -5.03 -4.15
N ALA A 145 11.71 -5.09 -4.53
CA ALA A 145 12.76 -4.32 -3.87
C ALA A 145 12.48 -2.80 -3.99
N TYR A 146 12.17 -2.34 -5.19
CA TYR A 146 11.85 -0.95 -5.46
C TYR A 146 10.63 -0.46 -4.66
N VAL A 147 9.54 -1.23 -4.69
CA VAL A 147 8.29 -0.91 -3.98
C VAL A 147 8.50 -0.88 -2.47
N LYS A 148 9.28 -1.85 -1.95
CA LYS A 148 9.61 -1.91 -0.54
C LYS A 148 10.34 -0.65 -0.08
N ASP A 149 11.49 -0.38 -0.70
CA ASP A 149 12.42 0.65 -0.24
C ASP A 149 11.86 2.07 -0.42
N ASN A 150 11.05 2.30 -1.46
CA ASN A 150 10.57 3.64 -1.81
C ASN A 150 9.19 3.97 -1.24
N PHE A 151 8.36 2.96 -0.95
CA PHE A 151 6.96 3.18 -0.57
C PHE A 151 6.57 2.47 0.73
N VAL A 152 6.75 1.15 0.80
CA VAL A 152 6.25 0.35 1.93
C VAL A 152 6.98 0.69 3.22
N ASP A 153 8.31 0.85 3.15
CA ASP A 153 9.11 1.27 4.31
C ASP A 153 8.78 2.71 4.77
N LYS A 154 8.16 3.52 3.90
CA LYS A 154 7.64 4.85 4.23
C LYS A 154 6.19 4.85 4.74
N GLY A 155 5.58 3.68 4.89
CA GLY A 155 4.23 3.50 5.45
C GLY A 155 3.08 3.48 4.43
N MET A 156 3.36 3.44 3.12
CA MET A 156 2.32 3.29 2.09
C MET A 156 1.97 1.80 1.89
N CYS A 157 0.69 1.49 1.71
CA CYS A 157 0.32 0.21 1.09
C CYS A 157 0.53 0.34 -0.43
N ALA A 158 1.11 -0.69 -1.05
CA ALA A 158 1.41 -0.70 -2.46
C ALA A 158 0.78 -1.92 -3.13
N ASP A 159 -0.17 -1.70 -4.04
CA ASP A 159 -0.75 -2.72 -4.91
C ASP A 159 -0.14 -2.59 -6.29
N PHE A 160 0.57 -3.62 -6.77
CA PHE A 160 1.19 -3.58 -8.07
C PHE A 160 0.79 -4.75 -8.96
N ALA A 161 0.78 -4.49 -10.25
CA ALA A 161 0.55 -5.48 -11.29
C ALA A 161 1.62 -5.35 -12.38
N ILE A 162 2.29 -6.45 -12.70
CA ILE A 162 3.19 -6.52 -13.85
C ILE A 162 2.37 -6.95 -15.05
N HIS A 163 2.45 -6.16 -16.12
CA HIS A 163 1.80 -6.44 -17.39
C HIS A 163 2.84 -6.77 -18.45
N ASP A 164 2.56 -7.80 -19.24
CA ASP A 164 3.31 -8.14 -20.44
C ASP A 164 2.42 -8.91 -21.41
N LYS A 165 2.28 -8.37 -22.63
CA LYS A 165 1.51 -8.99 -23.72
C LYS A 165 2.38 -9.85 -24.64
N GLY A 166 3.67 -10.00 -24.35
CA GLY A 166 4.64 -10.65 -25.24
C GLY A 166 5.06 -9.77 -26.43
N THR A 167 4.72 -8.49 -26.41
CA THR A 167 5.02 -7.52 -27.49
C THR A 167 6.31 -6.73 -27.25
N GLY A 168 7.12 -7.13 -26.25
CA GLY A 168 8.40 -6.49 -25.94
C GLY A 168 8.30 -5.21 -25.09
N ASN A 169 7.16 -4.96 -24.43
CA ASN A 169 6.98 -3.83 -23.51
C ASN A 169 6.42 -4.28 -22.15
N PRO A 170 7.18 -5.06 -21.35
CA PRO A 170 6.80 -5.36 -19.99
C PRO A 170 6.83 -4.07 -19.15
N HIS A 171 5.81 -3.85 -18.35
CA HIS A 171 5.71 -2.68 -17.47
C HIS A 171 4.98 -3.04 -16.18
N VAL A 172 5.19 -2.23 -15.14
CA VAL A 172 4.51 -2.37 -13.86
C VAL A 172 3.57 -1.19 -13.64
N HIS A 173 2.37 -1.47 -13.16
CA HIS A 173 1.46 -0.50 -12.56
C HIS A 173 1.58 -0.61 -11.05
N ILE A 174 1.81 0.49 -10.34
CA ILE A 174 1.90 0.55 -8.87
C ILE A 174 0.88 1.58 -8.37
N MET A 175 -0.10 1.12 -7.60
CA MET A 175 -1.05 1.96 -6.90
C MET A 175 -0.65 2.07 -5.43
N LEU A 176 -0.57 3.31 -4.93
CA LEU A 176 -0.15 3.65 -3.58
C LEU A 176 -1.29 4.33 -2.83
N THR A 177 -1.45 3.97 -1.57
CA THR A 177 -2.33 4.71 -0.66
C THR A 177 -1.78 6.12 -0.42
N VAL A 178 -2.67 7.11 -0.35
CA VAL A 178 -2.30 8.53 -0.16
C VAL A 178 -2.67 9.05 1.23
N ARG A 179 -3.03 8.13 2.12
CA ARG A 179 -3.38 8.40 3.51
C ARG A 179 -2.50 7.52 4.41
N PRO A 180 -1.88 8.06 5.47
CA PRO A 180 -1.10 7.25 6.39
C PRO A 180 -1.99 6.32 7.21
N LEU A 181 -1.42 5.21 7.65
CA LEU A 181 -2.00 4.37 8.69
C LEU A 181 -1.41 4.77 10.05
N LYS A 182 -2.24 4.70 11.08
CA LYS A 182 -1.81 4.83 12.48
C LYS A 182 -1.23 3.50 12.95
N GLU A 183 -0.52 3.49 14.07
CA GLU A 183 0.03 2.27 14.68
C GLU A 183 -1.02 1.19 14.96
N ASN A 184 -2.28 1.59 15.19
CA ASN A 184 -3.41 0.68 15.41
C ASN A 184 -4.07 0.19 14.11
N GLY A 185 -3.48 0.46 12.94
CA GLY A 185 -4.00 0.05 11.64
C GLY A 185 -5.15 0.90 11.08
N ALA A 186 -5.63 1.91 11.83
CA ALA A 186 -6.68 2.80 11.34
C ALA A 186 -6.10 3.89 10.42
N TRP A 187 -6.92 4.33 9.46
CA TRP A 187 -6.60 5.47 8.60
C TRP A 187 -6.33 6.77 9.40
N GLY A 188 -5.15 7.37 9.22
CA GLY A 188 -4.74 8.66 9.76
C GLY A 188 -5.21 9.84 8.92
N ALA A 189 -5.15 11.08 9.43
CA ALA A 189 -5.48 12.26 8.62
C ALA A 189 -4.38 12.50 7.57
N LYS A 190 -4.72 13.00 6.38
CA LYS A 190 -3.74 13.41 5.34
C LYS A 190 -3.05 14.74 5.66
N CYS A 191 -3.77 15.61 6.34
CA CYS A 191 -3.29 16.92 6.74
C CYS A 191 -3.95 17.34 8.05
N ARG A 192 -3.31 18.28 8.73
CA ARG A 192 -3.82 18.94 9.92
C ARG A 192 -3.74 20.45 9.76
N LYS A 193 -4.48 21.15 10.61
CA LYS A 193 -4.37 22.60 10.76
C LYS A 193 -3.23 22.91 11.72
N ALA A 194 -2.23 23.66 11.28
CA ALA A 194 -1.14 24.18 12.10
C ALA A 194 -1.32 25.69 12.30
N TYR A 195 -1.05 26.20 13.50
CA TYR A 195 -1.11 27.64 13.77
C TYR A 195 0.26 28.27 13.55
N ASP A 196 0.29 29.47 12.96
CA ASP A 196 1.53 30.21 12.80
C ASP A 196 1.92 30.82 14.14
N LEU A 197 3.18 30.61 14.55
CA LEU A 197 3.71 31.08 15.82
C LEU A 197 4.72 32.21 15.60
N ASP A 198 4.76 33.17 16.51
CA ASP A 198 5.78 34.22 16.56
C ASP A 198 7.09 33.72 17.18
N GLU A 199 8.09 34.60 17.30
CA GLU A 199 9.41 34.29 17.87
C GLU A 199 9.34 33.78 19.32
N ASN A 200 8.24 34.04 20.03
CA ASN A 200 8.01 33.62 21.41
C ASN A 200 7.14 32.35 21.50
N GLY A 201 6.77 31.74 20.37
CA GLY A 201 5.89 30.57 20.32
C GLY A 201 4.41 30.89 20.54
N GLN A 202 4.00 32.17 20.52
CA GLN A 202 2.61 32.57 20.64
C GLN A 202 1.92 32.57 19.28
N ARG A 203 0.62 32.23 19.24
CA ARG A 203 -0.14 32.23 17.98
C ARG A 203 -0.22 33.65 17.43
N ILE A 204 -0.07 33.79 16.12
CA ILE A 204 -0.17 35.09 15.45
C ILE A 204 -1.65 35.41 15.17
N PRO A 205 -2.19 36.55 15.62
CA PRO A 205 -3.56 36.96 15.29
C PRO A 205 -3.75 37.15 13.77
N ASP A 206 -4.92 36.78 13.26
CA ASP A 206 -5.26 36.95 11.83
C ASP A 206 -5.86 38.32 11.48
N GLY A 207 -6.05 39.19 12.46
CA GLY A 207 -6.67 40.51 12.31
C GLY A 207 -8.21 40.51 12.23
N LYS A 208 -8.86 39.35 12.38
CA LYS A 208 -10.33 39.17 12.32
C LYS A 208 -10.90 38.52 13.59
N GLY A 209 -10.12 38.51 14.67
CA GLY A 209 -10.47 37.84 15.93
C GLY A 209 -10.12 36.35 15.97
N GLY A 210 -9.43 35.83 14.94
CA GLY A 210 -8.90 34.47 14.90
C GLY A 210 -7.37 34.42 14.93
N TRP A 211 -6.84 33.27 14.53
CA TRP A 211 -5.40 32.98 14.52
C TRP A 211 -4.96 32.55 13.14
N LYS A 212 -3.82 33.08 12.67
CA LYS A 212 -3.19 32.63 11.43
C LYS A 212 -2.85 31.15 11.52
N ASN A 213 -3.13 30.45 10.44
CA ASN A 213 -2.96 29.02 10.35
C ASN A 213 -2.75 28.61 8.89
N HIS A 214 -2.14 27.45 8.72
CA HIS A 214 -1.94 26.81 7.43
C HIS A 214 -2.27 25.32 7.50
N ARG A 215 -2.41 24.73 6.31
CA ARG A 215 -2.55 23.28 6.15
C ARG A 215 -1.15 22.68 6.13
N GLU A 216 -0.92 21.71 7.02
CA GLU A 216 0.31 20.93 7.08
C GLU A 216 -0.04 19.48 6.73
N ASP A 217 0.67 18.89 5.76
CA ASP A 217 0.52 17.47 5.45
C ASP A 217 1.11 16.63 6.59
N THR A 218 0.47 15.50 6.90
CA THR A 218 0.92 14.61 7.99
C THR A 218 2.05 13.66 7.56
N THR A 219 2.31 13.59 6.26
CA THR A 219 3.42 12.86 5.65
C THR A 219 4.08 13.70 4.58
N ASP A 220 5.32 13.41 4.26
CA ASP A 220 6.09 14.02 3.17
C ASP A 220 5.71 13.45 1.79
N TRP A 221 4.76 12.50 1.71
CA TRP A 221 4.54 11.70 0.51
C TRP A 221 4.16 12.53 -0.72
N ASN A 222 3.56 13.70 -0.54
CA ASN A 222 3.12 14.60 -1.63
C ASN A 222 4.12 15.70 -1.94
N ASP A 223 5.31 15.69 -1.34
CA ASP A 223 6.36 16.66 -1.62
C ASP A 223 6.75 16.60 -3.09
N LYS A 224 6.84 17.78 -3.73
CA LYS A 224 7.07 17.91 -5.17
C LYS A 224 8.38 17.24 -5.63
N GLY A 225 9.38 17.16 -4.75
CA GLY A 225 10.67 16.53 -5.03
C GLY A 225 10.64 14.99 -5.06
N ASN A 226 9.63 14.36 -4.45
CA ASN A 226 9.61 12.90 -4.33
C ASN A 226 9.54 12.18 -5.67
N VAL A 227 8.88 12.76 -6.67
CA VAL A 227 8.79 12.14 -8.00
C VAL A 227 10.16 11.97 -8.63
N GLU A 228 11.06 12.95 -8.49
CA GLU A 228 12.41 12.84 -9.03
C GLU A 228 13.25 11.84 -8.24
N ILE A 229 13.04 11.75 -6.92
CA ILE A 229 13.67 10.71 -6.08
C ILE A 229 13.23 9.31 -6.54
N TRP A 230 11.94 9.11 -6.79
CA TRP A 230 11.41 7.84 -7.29
C TRP A 230 11.94 7.49 -8.68
N ARG A 231 11.96 8.45 -9.61
CA ARG A 231 12.54 8.23 -10.94
C ARG A 231 14.01 7.86 -10.88
N ALA A 232 14.80 8.59 -10.09
CA ALA A 232 16.21 8.28 -9.90
C ALA A 232 16.41 6.91 -9.25
N ALA A 233 15.56 6.53 -8.29
CA ALA A 233 15.60 5.22 -7.67
C ALA A 233 15.19 4.09 -8.63
N TRP A 234 14.30 4.35 -9.60
CA TRP A 234 13.94 3.36 -10.63
C TRP A 234 15.04 3.14 -11.66
N ALA A 235 15.74 4.22 -12.03
CA ALA A 235 16.77 4.17 -13.08
C ALA A 235 18.12 3.56 -12.63
N ALA A 236 18.39 3.53 -11.32
CA ALA A 236 19.70 3.20 -10.74
C ALA A 236 19.79 1.82 -10.07
#